data_AF-A0A2D7Y5K9-F1
#
_entry.id   AF-A0A2D7Y5K9-F1
#
_cell.length_a   1.000
_cell.length_b   1.000
_cell.length_c   1.000
_cell.angle_alpha   90.00
_cell.angle_beta   90.00
_cell.angle_gamma   90.00
#
_symmetry.space_group_name_H-M   'P 1'
#
loop_
_entity.id
_entity.type
_entity.pdbx_description
1 polymer ?
#
loop_
_entity_poly.entity_id
_entity_poly.type
_entity_poly.pdbx_seq_one_letter_code
_entity_poly.pdbx_strand_id
1 'polypeptide(L)'
;MISQMLVLSLLIGSGTPAHPETDHETAENPIYQACLAEGGDSLACGCLEREASSRFNLSQRQVIAAAMPDLSRVGEPQDLVDSLGLSLDQVLNLRQRVSYAEPVFRQACGIGLSDR
;
A
#
# COMPACT_ATOMS: atom_id res chain seq x y z
N MET A 1 60.31 -15.00 -29.79
CA MET A 1 59.81 -15.53 -28.50
C MET A 1 58.49 -14.86 -28.19
N ILE A 2 57.50 -15.68 -27.86
CA ILE A 2 56.07 -15.38 -27.81
C ILE A 2 55.74 -14.66 -26.49
N SER A 3 54.90 -13.63 -26.52
CA SER A 3 54.06 -13.30 -25.38
C SER A 3 52.75 -12.69 -25.85
N GLN A 4 51.76 -13.59 -25.97
CA GLN A 4 50.35 -13.28 -26.12
C GLN A 4 49.85 -12.78 -24.76
N MET A 5 49.32 -11.56 -24.68
CA MET A 5 48.43 -11.18 -23.58
C MET A 5 46.98 -11.27 -24.08
N LEU A 6 46.36 -12.39 -23.75
CA LEU A 6 44.94 -12.66 -23.88
C LEU A 6 44.25 -12.02 -22.66
N VAL A 7 43.59 -10.88 -22.84
CA VAL A 7 42.70 -10.30 -21.81
C VAL A 7 41.30 -10.78 -22.10
N LEU A 8 40.91 -11.82 -21.36
CA LEU A 8 39.59 -12.43 -21.37
C LEU A 8 38.70 -11.66 -20.36
N SER A 9 37.96 -10.64 -20.82
CA SER A 9 36.98 -9.94 -19.97
C SER A 9 35.66 -10.69 -19.96
N LEU A 10 35.50 -11.59 -18.99
CA LEU A 10 34.25 -12.24 -18.64
C LEU A 10 33.32 -11.26 -17.88
N LEU A 11 32.08 -11.14 -18.38
CA LEU A 11 30.80 -11.14 -17.65
C LEU A 11 30.68 -10.37 -16.32
N ILE A 12 29.83 -9.35 -16.27
CA ILE A 12 28.78 -9.25 -15.23
C ILE A 12 27.52 -8.66 -15.87
N GLY A 13 26.47 -9.47 -15.97
CA GLY A 13 25.13 -9.04 -16.37
C GLY A 13 24.47 -8.20 -15.28
N SER A 14 23.87 -7.08 -15.68
CA SER A 14 23.04 -6.26 -14.80
C SER A 14 21.60 -6.79 -14.82
N GLY A 15 21.40 -7.99 -14.26
CA GLY A 15 20.07 -8.42 -13.86
C GLY A 15 19.77 -7.76 -12.51
N THR A 16 19.05 -6.64 -12.49
CA THR A 16 18.50 -6.11 -11.24
C THR A 16 17.49 -7.12 -10.69
N PRO A 17 17.63 -7.60 -9.44
CA PRO A 17 16.63 -8.45 -8.84
C PRO A 17 15.40 -7.59 -8.53
N ALA A 18 14.27 -7.90 -9.19
CA ALA A 18 12.97 -7.52 -8.66
C ALA A 18 12.86 -8.14 -7.26
N HIS A 19 12.80 -7.30 -6.21
CA HIS A 19 12.75 -7.74 -4.82
C HIS A 19 11.34 -8.24 -4.49
N PRO A 20 11.13 -9.54 -4.27
CA PRO A 20 9.83 -10.07 -3.84
C PRO A 20 9.45 -9.67 -2.41
N GLU A 21 10.37 -9.07 -1.62
CA GLU A 21 10.10 -8.63 -0.25
C GLU A 21 9.22 -7.38 -0.17
N THR A 22 9.37 -6.44 -1.12
CA THR A 22 8.60 -5.18 -1.13
C THR A 22 7.13 -5.44 -1.41
N ASP A 23 6.82 -6.40 -2.29
CA ASP A 23 5.44 -6.77 -2.63
C ASP A 23 4.72 -7.43 -1.43
N HIS A 24 5.44 -8.20 -0.62
CA HIS A 24 4.86 -8.86 0.55
C HIS A 24 4.60 -7.90 1.71
N GLU A 25 5.57 -7.03 2.03
CA GLU A 25 5.40 -6.02 3.09
C GLU A 25 4.30 -5.00 2.74
N THR A 26 4.15 -4.68 1.45
CA THR A 26 3.07 -3.84 0.92
C THR A 26 1.72 -4.54 1.01
N ALA A 27 1.67 -5.84 0.75
CA ALA A 27 0.44 -6.62 0.86
C ALA A 27 -0.06 -6.72 2.31
N GLU A 28 0.83 -6.79 3.31
CA GLU A 28 0.48 -6.93 4.73
C GLU A 28 0.11 -5.60 5.39
N ASN A 29 0.74 -4.49 4.98
CA ASN A 29 0.55 -3.16 5.58
C ASN A 29 0.16 -2.10 4.52
N PRO A 30 -0.99 -2.24 3.83
CA PRO A 30 -1.32 -1.42 2.67
C PRO A 30 -1.59 0.05 3.03
N ILE A 31 -2.14 0.36 4.22
CA ILE A 31 -2.39 1.76 4.63
C ILE A 31 -1.08 2.45 4.99
N TYR A 32 -0.17 1.72 5.65
CA TYR A 32 1.18 2.22 5.95
C TYR A 32 1.89 2.66 4.67
N GLN A 33 1.94 1.80 3.65
CA GLN A 33 2.63 2.11 2.39
C GLN A 33 1.95 3.25 1.63
N ALA A 34 0.61 3.27 1.56
CA ALA A 34 -0.11 4.38 0.92
C ALA A 34 0.15 5.71 1.63
N CYS A 35 0.16 5.74 2.96
CA CYS A 35 0.47 6.93 3.74
C CYS A 35 1.90 7.43 3.50
N LEU A 36 2.89 6.53 3.44
CA LEU A 36 4.27 6.91 3.13
C LEU A 36 4.42 7.45 1.70
N ALA A 37 3.70 6.88 0.74
CA ALA A 37 3.72 7.32 -0.66
C ALA A 37 3.22 8.76 -0.82
N GLU A 38 2.28 9.19 0.03
CA GLU A 38 1.79 10.58 0.10
C GLU A 38 2.67 11.49 0.97
N GLY A 39 3.85 11.03 1.40
CA GLY A 39 4.82 11.81 2.17
C GLY A 39 4.52 11.89 3.67
N GLY A 40 3.70 10.98 4.21
CA GLY A 40 3.43 10.89 5.64
C GLY A 40 4.67 10.50 6.47
N ASP A 41 4.66 10.90 7.74
CA ASP A 41 5.69 10.48 8.71
C ASP A 41 5.50 9.02 9.13
N SER A 42 6.59 8.26 9.27
CA SER A 42 6.53 6.82 9.54
C SER A 42 5.84 6.44 10.86
N LEU A 43 5.96 7.27 11.91
CA LEU A 43 5.26 7.01 13.18
C LEU A 43 3.76 7.24 13.03
N ALA A 44 3.38 8.28 12.29
CA ALA A 44 1.99 8.61 12.01
C ALA A 44 1.34 7.56 11.08
N CYS A 45 2.03 7.15 10.02
CA CYS A 45 1.59 6.06 9.13
C CYS A 45 1.48 4.72 9.86
N GLY A 46 2.42 4.43 10.76
CA GLY A 46 2.37 3.23 11.62
C GLY A 46 1.19 3.27 12.59
N CYS A 47 0.79 4.45 13.07
CA CYS A 47 -0.44 4.62 13.84
C CYS A 47 -1.68 4.35 12.99
N LEU A 48 -1.77 4.95 11.79
CA LEU A 48 -2.89 4.73 10.87
C LEU A 48 -3.09 3.25 10.54
N GLU A 49 -2.01 2.54 10.23
CA GLU A 49 -2.05 1.12 9.91
C GLU A 49 -2.62 0.29 11.08
N ARG A 50 -2.19 0.56 12.32
CA ARG A 50 -2.70 -0.13 13.52
C ARG A 50 -4.16 0.21 13.81
N GLU A 51 -4.54 1.48 13.72
CA GLU A 51 -5.93 1.87 13.94
C GLU A 51 -6.84 1.30 12.84
N ALA A 52 -6.38 1.29 11.59
CA ALA A 52 -7.09 0.65 10.48
C ALA A 52 -7.19 -0.86 10.66
N SER A 53 -6.13 -1.55 11.09
CA SER A 53 -6.11 -3.02 11.30
C SER A 53 -7.13 -3.48 12.33
N SER A 54 -7.37 -2.67 13.38
CA SER A 54 -8.36 -2.98 14.41
C SER A 54 -9.82 -2.87 13.92
N ARG A 55 -10.06 -2.21 12.77
CA ARG A 55 -11.39 -1.91 12.24
C ARG A 55 -11.68 -2.62 10.92
N PHE A 56 -10.68 -2.79 10.08
CA PHE A 56 -10.82 -3.27 8.71
C PHE A 56 -9.95 -4.52 8.50
N ASN A 57 -10.50 -5.51 7.82
CA ASN A 57 -9.73 -6.69 7.43
C ASN A 57 -8.73 -6.34 6.31
N LEU A 58 -7.84 -7.28 5.99
CA LEU A 58 -6.78 -7.05 5.01
C LEU A 58 -7.30 -6.57 3.64
N SER A 59 -8.27 -7.27 3.06
CA SER A 59 -8.87 -6.92 1.76
C SER A 59 -9.52 -5.54 1.78
N GLN A 60 -10.22 -5.19 2.86
CA GLN A 60 -10.79 -3.86 3.03
C GLN A 60 -9.70 -2.78 3.10
N ARG A 61 -8.61 -3.03 3.82
CA ARG A 61 -7.47 -2.10 3.90
C ARG A 61 -6.75 -1.94 2.56
N GLN A 62 -6.64 -2.99 1.76
CA GLN A 62 -6.10 -2.89 0.39
C GLN A 62 -6.96 -1.98 -0.49
N VAL A 63 -8.29 -2.11 -0.43
CA VAL A 63 -9.21 -1.23 -1.18
C VAL A 63 -9.20 0.20 -0.65
N ILE A 64 -9.08 0.39 0.66
CA ILE A 64 -8.92 1.73 1.24
C ILE A 64 -7.61 2.36 0.78
N ALA A 65 -6.50 1.64 0.89
CA ALA A 65 -5.17 2.11 0.49
C ALA A 65 -5.13 2.55 -0.98
N ALA A 66 -5.74 1.77 -1.87
CA ALA A 66 -5.83 2.10 -3.30
C ALA A 66 -6.64 3.38 -3.59
N ALA A 67 -7.52 3.78 -2.67
CA ALA A 67 -8.30 5.01 -2.76
C ALA A 67 -7.61 6.19 -2.08
N MET A 68 -6.60 6.00 -1.23
CA MET A 68 -5.89 7.11 -0.60
C MET A 68 -5.19 7.97 -1.66
N PRO A 69 -5.20 9.31 -1.51
CA PRO A 69 -5.81 10.09 -0.42
C PRO A 69 -7.29 10.48 -0.66
N ASP A 70 -7.92 10.05 -1.77
CA ASP A 70 -9.32 10.36 -2.10
C ASP A 70 -10.29 9.21 -1.77
N LEU A 71 -10.77 9.19 -0.53
CA LEU A 71 -11.67 8.16 -0.03
C LEU A 71 -13.05 8.12 -0.73
N SER A 72 -13.39 9.11 -1.56
CA SER A 72 -14.58 9.01 -2.42
C SER A 72 -14.47 7.89 -3.45
N ARG A 73 -13.22 7.45 -3.74
CA ARG A 73 -12.87 6.40 -4.69
C ARG A 73 -12.75 5.01 -4.08
N VAL A 74 -13.07 4.81 -2.79
CA VAL A 74 -13.08 3.47 -2.17
C VAL A 74 -13.92 2.53 -3.02
N GLY A 75 -13.40 1.38 -3.44
CA GLY A 75 -14.05 0.52 -4.43
C GLY A 75 -13.56 0.73 -5.87
N GLU A 76 -12.59 1.61 -6.06
CA GLU A 76 -11.76 1.70 -7.25
C GLU A 76 -10.30 1.34 -6.88
N PRO A 77 -9.53 0.71 -7.78
CA PRO A 77 -9.94 0.27 -9.11
C PRO A 77 -10.79 -1.02 -9.07
N GLN A 78 -11.67 -1.22 -10.05
CA GLN A 78 -12.68 -2.30 -10.04
C GLN A 78 -12.03 -3.69 -10.13
N ASP A 79 -10.91 -3.82 -10.84
CA ASP A 79 -10.15 -5.06 -10.95
C ASP A 79 -9.63 -5.54 -9.59
N LEU A 80 -9.18 -4.62 -8.73
CA LEU A 80 -8.79 -4.93 -7.35
C LEU A 80 -10.00 -5.44 -6.56
N VAL A 81 -11.13 -4.73 -6.61
CA VAL A 81 -12.36 -5.12 -5.90
C VAL A 81 -12.85 -6.50 -6.33
N ASP A 82 -12.85 -6.76 -7.64
CA ASP A 82 -13.24 -8.04 -8.23
C ASP A 82 -12.29 -9.16 -7.81
N SER A 83 -10.98 -8.90 -7.83
CA SER A 83 -9.96 -9.88 -7.42
C SER A 83 -10.07 -10.27 -5.94
N LEU A 84 -10.55 -9.35 -5.11
CA LEU A 84 -10.80 -9.56 -3.68
C LEU A 84 -12.18 -10.14 -3.38
N GLY A 85 -13.02 -10.33 -4.41
CA GLY A 85 -14.36 -10.92 -4.28
C GLY A 85 -15.34 -10.06 -3.46
N LEU A 86 -15.13 -8.74 -3.43
CA LEU A 86 -16.00 -7.81 -2.70
C LEU A 86 -17.26 -7.49 -3.52
N SER A 87 -18.44 -7.67 -2.93
CA SER A 87 -19.70 -7.28 -3.56
C SER A 87 -19.92 -5.77 -3.52
N LEU A 88 -20.82 -5.26 -4.38
CA LEU A 88 -21.21 -3.85 -4.36
C LEU A 88 -21.70 -3.39 -2.98
N ASP A 89 -22.54 -4.18 -2.30
CA ASP A 89 -23.04 -3.86 -0.97
C ASP A 89 -21.91 -3.78 0.06
N GLN A 90 -20.91 -4.67 -0.03
CA GLN A 90 -19.73 -4.64 0.83
C GLN A 90 -18.89 -3.39 0.57
N VAL A 91 -18.73 -2.96 -0.68
CA VAL A 91 -18.02 -1.73 -1.04
C VAL A 91 -18.77 -0.49 -0.53
N LEU A 92 -20.09 -0.43 -0.71
CA LEU A 92 -20.89 0.69 -0.19
C LEU A 92 -20.85 0.77 1.33
N ASN A 93 -20.93 -0.38 2.02
CA ASN A 93 -20.76 -0.45 3.45
C ASN A 93 -19.36 -0.02 3.89
N LEU A 94 -18.32 -0.42 3.14
CA LEU A 94 -16.94 -0.02 3.40
C LEU A 94 -16.76 1.49 3.28
N ARG A 95 -17.26 2.12 2.20
CA ARG A 95 -17.26 3.59 2.02
C ARG A 95 -17.83 4.30 3.26
N GLN A 96 -19.01 3.85 3.70
CA GLN A 96 -19.67 4.44 4.86
C GLN A 96 -18.83 4.28 6.14
N ARG A 97 -18.30 3.08 6.40
CA ARG A 97 -17.48 2.80 7.58
C ARG A 97 -16.18 3.60 7.59
N VAL A 98 -15.53 3.76 6.44
CA VAL A 98 -14.34 4.60 6.26
C VAL A 98 -14.66 6.05 6.60
N SER A 99 -15.77 6.60 6.10
CA SER A 99 -16.18 7.98 6.40
C SER A 99 -16.39 8.24 7.89
N TYR A 100 -16.88 7.25 8.64
CA TYR A 100 -17.04 7.34 10.09
C TYR A 100 -15.74 7.16 10.87
N ALA A 101 -14.80 6.37 10.33
CA ALA A 101 -13.51 6.11 10.97
C ALA A 101 -12.52 7.27 10.79
N GLU A 102 -12.64 8.03 9.71
CA GLU A 102 -11.72 9.12 9.36
C GLU A 102 -11.48 10.16 10.48
N PRO A 103 -12.51 10.75 11.12
CA PRO A 103 -12.28 11.68 12.23
C PRO A 103 -11.59 11.01 13.43
N VAL A 104 -11.83 9.71 13.65
CA VAL A 104 -11.18 8.95 14.73
C VAL A 104 -9.69 8.77 14.44
N PHE A 105 -9.32 8.50 13.18
CA PHE A 105 -7.92 8.41 12.78
C PHE A 105 -7.19 9.75 12.95
N ARG A 106 -7.79 10.85 12.48
CA ARG A 106 -7.23 12.20 12.70
C ARG A 106 -7.01 12.51 14.17
N GLN A 107 -7.97 12.14 15.02
CA GLN A 107 -7.87 12.36 16.46
C GLN A 107 -6.79 11.49 17.13
N ALA A 108 -6.66 10.22 16.71
CA ALA A 108 -5.75 9.26 17.33
C ALA A 108 -4.29 9.40 16.85
N CYS A 109 -4.11 9.66 15.55
CA CYS A 109 -2.81 9.62 14.88
C CYS A 109 -2.31 11.00 14.43
N GLY A 110 -3.12 12.05 14.56
CA GLY A 110 -2.81 13.40 14.07
C GLY A 110 -2.94 13.56 12.55
N ILE A 111 -3.19 12.47 11.82
CA ILE A 111 -3.42 12.40 10.37
C ILE A 111 -4.61 11.48 10.07
N GLY A 112 -5.24 11.66 8.91
CA GLY A 112 -6.34 10.83 8.41
C GLY A 112 -5.90 9.93 7.26
N LEU A 113 -6.83 9.12 6.75
CA LEU A 113 -6.63 8.35 5.50
C LEU A 113 -6.76 9.23 4.25
N SER A 114 -7.32 10.44 4.38
CA SER A 114 -7.46 11.42 3.30
C SER A 114 -6.69 12.72 3.59
N ASP A 115 -6.51 13.53 2.55
CA ASP A 115 -5.90 14.86 2.67
C ASP A 115 -6.85 15.94 3.25
N ARG A 116 -8.14 15.63 3.42
CA ARG A 116 -9.18 16.62 3.77
C ARG A 116 -9.72 16.53 5.20
#